data_AF-A0A938L889-F1
#
_entry.id   AF-A0A938L889-F1
#
_cell.length_a   1.000
_cell.length_b   1.000
_cell.length_c   1.000
_cell.angle_alpha   90.00
_cell.angle_beta   90.00
_cell.angle_gamma   90.00
#
_symmetry.space_group_name_H-M   'P 1'
#
loop_
_entity.id
_entity.type
_entity.pdbx_description
1 polymer ?
#
loop_
_entity_poly.entity_id
_entity_poly.type
_entity_poly.pdbx_seq_one_letter_code
_entity_poly.pdbx_strand_id
1 'polypeptide(L)'
;MRCVSAAWDSLAPPIQSGADTPHCRDMSITVLKLGGSLLDLSDLPDRLRAVIARLENDRPLLICGGGKVVDVVRRWHETHALDDEQSHWLAMDSIRLNQRLLLTLMPELELASNRAAAESAWLRGRVPLLDLMAFVSIEESYCEQVAALPHTWNVTSDSLAAWVAIRWPASRFVLLKSVELPNKDARWTLQTAADAGFVDRYFPKLTPSLPPTFWCDLRCNTDAGIQPLAD
;
A
#
# COMPACT_ATOMS: atom_id res chain seq x y z
N MET A 1 8.16 31.28 2.35
CA MET A 1 9.38 30.91 1.58
C MET A 1 10.39 30.31 2.53
N ARG A 2 11.07 29.24 2.08
CA ARG A 2 11.77 28.16 2.83
C ARG A 2 10.79 27.13 3.42
N CYS A 3 10.94 25.81 3.31
CA CYS A 3 11.65 24.90 2.40
C CYS A 3 11.15 23.49 2.81
N VAL A 4 10.29 22.83 2.04
CA VAL A 4 9.81 21.45 2.36
C VAL A 4 10.03 20.47 1.19
N SER A 5 10.45 20.94 0.01
CA SER A 5 10.78 20.05 -1.13
C SER A 5 12.03 19.18 -0.88
N ALA A 6 12.88 19.57 0.08
CA ALA A 6 14.17 18.92 0.30
C ALA A 6 14.09 17.43 0.70
N ALA A 7 13.02 17.00 1.38
CA ALA A 7 12.86 15.58 1.72
C ALA A 7 12.41 14.73 0.53
N TRP A 8 11.69 15.31 -0.43
CA TRP A 8 11.21 14.64 -1.64
C TRP A 8 12.29 14.63 -2.74
N ASP A 9 12.98 15.75 -2.92
CA ASP A 9 13.98 15.95 -3.99
C ASP A 9 15.32 15.23 -3.71
N SER A 10 15.66 14.97 -2.45
CA SER A 10 16.90 14.24 -2.08
C SER A 10 16.81 12.72 -2.28
N LEU A 11 15.66 12.21 -2.76
CA LEU A 11 15.35 10.79 -2.93
C LEU A 11 15.19 10.38 -4.42
N ALA A 12 15.61 11.24 -5.36
CA ALA A 12 15.75 10.86 -6.76
C ALA A 12 17.04 10.05 -6.98
N PRO A 13 17.04 8.97 -7.79
CA PRO A 13 18.27 8.24 -8.10
C PRO A 13 19.27 9.17 -8.83
N PRO A 14 20.59 8.98 -8.65
CA PRO A 14 21.59 9.82 -9.30
C PRO A 14 21.47 9.66 -10.82
N ILE A 15 21.20 10.76 -11.52
CA ILE A 15 21.21 10.83 -12.98
C ILE A 15 22.68 10.67 -13.42
N GLN A 16 23.05 9.47 -13.87
CA GLN A 16 24.30 9.29 -14.58
C GLN A 16 24.19 9.98 -15.94
N SER A 17 25.03 10.98 -16.17
CA SER A 17 25.16 11.69 -17.44
C SER A 17 25.80 10.77 -18.48
N GLY A 18 24.98 10.00 -19.18
CA GLY A 18 25.31 9.35 -20.45
C GLY A 18 24.34 9.86 -21.51
N ALA A 19 24.85 10.42 -22.58
CA ALA A 19 24.04 10.90 -23.69
C ALA A 19 23.30 9.74 -24.35
N ASP A 20 21.98 9.72 -24.26
CA ASP A 20 21.12 8.97 -25.17
C ASP A 20 19.70 9.57 -25.25
N THR A 21 19.15 9.45 -26.46
CA THR A 21 17.86 9.92 -27.02
C THR A 21 16.63 10.03 -26.09
N PRO A 22 15.62 10.86 -26.42
CA PRO A 22 14.42 11.04 -25.59
C PRO A 22 13.53 9.79 -25.63
N HIS A 23 13.82 8.82 -24.77
CA HIS A 23 12.85 7.81 -24.40
C HIS A 23 11.75 8.48 -23.58
N CYS A 24 10.50 8.22 -23.95
CA CYS A 24 9.32 8.50 -23.14
C CYS A 24 9.65 8.03 -21.71
N ARG A 25 9.69 8.94 -20.72
CA ARG A 25 10.04 8.57 -19.34
C ARG A 25 9.05 7.52 -18.88
N ASP A 26 9.52 6.30 -18.63
CA ASP A 26 8.70 5.24 -18.02
C ASP A 26 8.29 5.75 -16.63
N MET A 27 7.01 6.10 -16.46
CA MET A 27 6.53 6.70 -15.22
C MET A 27 6.61 5.66 -14.09
N SER A 28 7.36 5.97 -13.03
CA SER A 28 7.52 5.12 -11.86
C SER A 28 6.18 4.85 -11.18
N ILE A 29 6.00 3.63 -10.66
CA ILE A 29 4.77 3.25 -9.95
C ILE A 29 4.99 3.38 -8.44
N THR A 30 4.09 4.07 -7.76
CA THR A 30 4.05 4.13 -6.30
C THR A 30 2.84 3.36 -5.79
N VAL A 31 3.07 2.30 -5.01
CA VAL A 31 1.99 1.56 -4.35
C VAL A 31 1.65 2.23 -3.03
N LEU A 32 0.39 2.64 -2.88
CA LEU A 32 -0.16 3.25 -1.68
C LEU A 32 -1.02 2.23 -0.94
N LYS A 33 -0.62 1.84 0.27
CA LYS A 33 -1.41 0.97 1.13
C LYS A 33 -2.21 1.82 2.11
N LEU A 34 -3.52 1.84 1.98
CA LEU A 34 -4.42 2.49 2.93
C LEU A 34 -4.75 1.57 4.11
N GLY A 35 -4.35 1.96 5.33
CA GLY A 35 -4.74 1.28 6.55
C GLY A 35 -6.26 1.29 6.76
N GLY A 36 -6.86 0.13 7.04
CA GLY A 36 -8.31 0.03 7.22
C GLY A 36 -8.85 0.78 8.45
N SER A 37 -7.99 1.12 9.42
CA SER A 37 -8.33 2.02 10.53
C SER A 37 -8.56 3.47 10.10
N LEU A 38 -8.21 3.84 8.87
CA LEU A 38 -8.43 5.18 8.31
C LEU A 38 -9.81 5.32 7.65
N LEU A 39 -10.54 4.22 7.44
CA LEU A 39 -11.84 4.21 6.76
C LEU A 39 -12.95 4.91 7.56
N ASP A 40 -12.73 5.23 8.83
CA ASP A 40 -13.67 6.01 9.66
C ASP A 40 -13.34 7.51 9.73
N LEU A 41 -12.32 7.97 9.01
CA LEU A 41 -12.04 9.40 8.84
C LEU A 41 -13.07 10.02 7.89
N SER A 42 -13.80 11.02 8.39
CA SER A 42 -14.80 11.76 7.60
C SER A 42 -14.18 12.54 6.44
N ASP A 43 -12.94 12.99 6.60
CA ASP A 43 -12.15 13.74 5.61
C ASP A 43 -11.14 12.86 4.85
N LEU A 44 -11.32 11.52 4.90
CA LEU A 44 -10.46 10.56 4.20
C LEU A 44 -10.25 10.92 2.71
N PRO A 45 -11.29 11.26 1.92
CA PRO A 45 -11.10 11.61 0.51
C PRO A 45 -10.10 12.74 0.30
N ASP A 46 -10.20 13.81 1.10
CA ASP A 46 -9.37 15.00 0.94
C ASP A 46 -7.92 14.73 1.34
N ARG A 47 -7.72 13.96 2.42
CA ARG A 47 -6.39 13.52 2.85
C ARG A 47 -5.72 12.63 1.81
N LEU A 48 -6.47 11.69 1.23
CA LEU A 48 -5.92 10.78 0.22
C LEU A 48 -5.59 11.52 -1.08
N ARG A 49 -6.43 12.48 -1.51
CA ARG A 49 -6.12 13.38 -2.62
C ARG A 49 -4.84 14.17 -2.39
N ALA A 50 -4.66 14.71 -1.18
CA ALA A 50 -3.45 15.46 -0.84
C ALA A 50 -2.18 14.60 -0.93
N VAL A 51 -2.25 13.32 -0.52
CA VAL A 51 -1.14 12.38 -0.69
C VAL A 51 -0.88 12.07 -2.16
N ILE A 52 -1.93 11.76 -2.94
CA ILE A 52 -1.79 11.43 -4.36
C ILE A 52 -1.22 12.61 -5.15
N ALA A 53 -1.64 13.84 -4.84
CA ALA A 53 -1.15 15.05 -5.50
C ALA A 53 0.37 15.27 -5.31
N ARG A 54 0.96 14.73 -4.24
CA ARG A 54 2.41 14.83 -3.98
C ARG A 54 3.24 13.86 -4.82
N LEU A 55 2.62 12.88 -5.47
CA LEU A 55 3.32 11.89 -6.28
C LEU A 55 3.77 12.45 -7.64
N GLU A 56 3.27 13.61 -8.05
CA GLU A 56 3.60 14.36 -9.28
C GLU A 56 3.72 13.49 -10.55
N ASN A 57 4.91 12.91 -10.78
CA ASN A 57 5.26 12.13 -11.98
C ASN A 57 5.11 10.61 -11.81
N ASP A 58 4.71 10.14 -10.63
CA ASP A 58 4.50 8.71 -10.35
C ASP A 58 3.04 8.29 -10.60
N ARG A 59 2.88 7.05 -11.06
CA ARG A 59 1.59 6.37 -11.20
C ARG A 59 1.16 5.78 -9.85
N PRO A 60 0.10 6.30 -9.20
CA PRO A 60 -0.39 5.72 -7.95
C PRO A 60 -1.13 4.40 -8.19
N LEU A 61 -0.83 3.37 -7.41
CA LEU A 61 -1.64 2.17 -7.29
C LEU A 61 -2.13 2.03 -5.85
N LEU A 62 -3.44 2.17 -5.62
CA LEU A 62 -4.01 2.15 -4.28
C LEU A 62 -4.43 0.72 -3.89
N ILE A 63 -4.11 0.33 -2.65
CA ILE A 63 -4.53 -0.93 -2.04
C ILE A 63 -5.26 -0.62 -0.72
N CYS A 64 -6.46 -1.16 -0.55
CA CYS A 64 -7.25 -0.97 0.65
C CYS A 64 -6.95 -2.05 1.70
N GLY A 65 -6.91 -1.66 2.99
CA GLY A 65 -6.82 -2.57 4.12
C GLY A 65 -8.17 -3.04 4.64
N GLY A 66 -8.14 -4.03 5.54
CA GLY A 66 -9.34 -4.70 6.07
C GLY A 66 -10.09 -3.98 7.19
N GLY A 67 -9.36 -3.30 8.09
CA GLY A 67 -9.94 -2.51 9.19
C GLY A 67 -10.93 -3.29 10.06
N LYS A 68 -11.91 -2.57 10.63
CA LYS A 68 -12.93 -3.12 11.54
C LYS A 68 -13.77 -4.24 10.93
N VAL A 69 -13.88 -4.29 9.59
CA VAL A 69 -14.63 -5.35 8.89
C VAL A 69 -13.88 -6.68 9.00
N VAL A 70 -12.56 -6.70 8.81
CA VAL A 70 -11.74 -7.91 9.02
C VAL A 70 -11.69 -8.33 10.49
N ASP A 71 -11.80 -7.39 11.43
CA ASP A 71 -11.92 -7.73 12.86
C ASP A 71 -13.21 -8.51 13.18
N VAL A 72 -14.27 -8.40 12.35
CA VAL A 72 -15.44 -9.29 12.44
C VAL A 72 -15.05 -10.72 12.06
N VAL A 73 -14.32 -10.88 10.95
CA VAL A 73 -13.85 -12.20 10.48
C VAL A 73 -12.93 -12.85 11.51
N ARG A 74 -12.02 -12.08 12.12
CA ARG A 74 -11.15 -12.59 13.19
C ARG A 74 -11.95 -13.15 14.37
N ARG A 75 -13.01 -12.45 14.79
CA ARG A 75 -13.92 -12.93 15.84
C ARG A 75 -14.66 -14.19 15.41
N TRP A 76 -15.09 -14.30 14.15
CA TRP A 76 -15.72 -15.52 13.64
C TRP A 76 -14.76 -16.69 13.58
N HIS A 77 -13.50 -16.47 13.17
CA HIS A 77 -12.44 -17.47 13.19
C HIS A 77 -12.29 -18.06 14.60
N GLU A 78 -12.18 -17.21 15.62
CA GLU A 78 -12.06 -17.65 17.02
C GLU A 78 -13.35 -18.32 17.55
N THR A 79 -14.52 -17.75 17.23
CA THR A 79 -15.81 -18.21 17.77
C THR A 79 -16.26 -19.53 17.15
N HIS A 80 -16.01 -19.71 15.85
CA HIS A 80 -16.47 -20.87 15.08
C HIS A 80 -15.35 -21.85 14.72
N ALA A 81 -14.12 -21.60 15.18
CA ALA A 81 -12.94 -22.40 14.85
C ALA A 81 -12.79 -22.62 13.34
N LEU A 82 -12.94 -21.54 12.57
CA LEU A 82 -12.70 -21.58 11.13
C LEU A 82 -11.23 -21.91 10.88
N ASP A 83 -10.92 -22.62 9.80
CA ASP A 83 -9.53 -22.77 9.39
C ASP A 83 -8.97 -21.45 8.83
N ASP A 84 -7.64 -21.36 8.76
CA ASP A 84 -6.95 -20.14 8.32
C ASP A 84 -7.25 -19.81 6.84
N GLU A 85 -7.47 -20.82 6.00
CA GLU A 85 -7.78 -20.67 4.57
C GLU A 85 -9.14 -19.99 4.37
N GLN A 86 -10.19 -20.52 5.01
CA GLN A 86 -11.53 -19.94 4.99
C GLN A 86 -11.53 -18.52 5.55
N SER A 87 -10.78 -18.30 6.63
CA SER A 87 -10.65 -17.00 7.28
C SER A 87 -9.94 -15.99 6.39
N HIS A 88 -8.93 -16.43 5.64
CA HIS A 88 -8.24 -15.61 4.65
C HIS A 88 -9.21 -15.11 3.58
N TRP A 89 -10.00 -16.00 2.96
CA TRP A 89 -10.94 -15.59 1.92
C TRP A 89 -12.06 -14.66 2.44
N LEU A 90 -12.59 -14.91 3.64
CA LEU A 90 -13.55 -14.01 4.28
C LEU A 90 -12.94 -12.62 4.58
N ALA A 91 -11.66 -12.57 4.96
CA ALA A 91 -10.95 -11.31 5.15
C ALA A 91 -10.75 -10.56 3.82
N MET A 92 -10.50 -11.28 2.72
CA MET A 92 -10.40 -10.69 1.39
C MET A 92 -11.75 -10.13 0.91
N ASP A 93 -12.87 -10.80 1.18
CA ASP A 93 -14.22 -10.27 0.92
C ASP A 93 -14.52 -9.01 1.75
N SER A 94 -14.01 -8.96 2.99
CA SER A 94 -14.11 -7.76 3.84
C SER A 94 -13.33 -6.58 3.25
N ILE A 95 -12.15 -6.84 2.66
CA ILE A 95 -11.38 -5.82 1.93
C ILE A 95 -12.15 -5.35 0.68
N ARG A 96 -12.83 -6.27 -0.03
CA ARG A 96 -13.70 -5.90 -1.17
C ARG A 96 -14.85 -4.99 -0.77
N LEU A 97 -15.47 -5.22 0.38
CA LEU A 97 -16.47 -4.31 0.93
C LEU A 97 -15.88 -2.89 1.12
N ASN A 98 -14.68 -2.80 1.71
CA ASN A 98 -14.00 -1.52 1.89
C ASN A 98 -13.60 -0.85 0.58
N GLN A 99 -13.19 -1.62 -0.44
CA GLN A 99 -12.90 -1.09 -1.77
C GLN A 99 -14.16 -0.46 -2.40
N ARG A 100 -15.32 -1.11 -2.28
CA ARG A 100 -16.59 -0.54 -2.75
C ARG A 100 -16.98 0.74 -2.03
N LEU A 101 -16.69 0.84 -0.73
CA LEU A 101 -16.83 2.09 0.02
C LEU A 101 -15.95 3.19 -0.58
N LEU A 102 -14.66 2.92 -0.80
CA LEU A 102 -13.75 3.90 -1.40
C LEU A 102 -14.19 4.38 -2.79
N LEU A 103 -14.63 3.47 -3.66
CA LEU A 103 -15.18 3.81 -4.98
C LEU A 103 -16.43 4.70 -4.89
N THR A 104 -17.21 4.55 -3.82
CA THR A 104 -18.40 5.39 -3.57
C THR A 104 -18.01 6.78 -3.08
N LEU A 105 -16.97 6.88 -2.24
CA LEU A 105 -16.50 8.14 -1.66
C LEU A 105 -15.64 8.97 -2.62
N MET A 106 -14.97 8.31 -3.57
CA MET A 106 -13.97 8.92 -4.46
C MET A 106 -14.19 8.48 -5.91
N PRO A 107 -15.02 9.21 -6.68
CA PRO A 107 -15.33 8.91 -8.08
C PRO A 107 -14.12 8.93 -9.03
N GLU A 108 -12.98 9.46 -8.60
CA GLU A 108 -11.69 9.43 -9.28
C GLU A 108 -10.97 8.07 -9.21
N LEU A 109 -11.38 7.20 -8.27
CA LEU A 109 -10.86 5.85 -8.18
C LEU A 109 -11.52 4.94 -9.22
N GLU A 110 -10.75 3.98 -9.72
CA GLU A 110 -11.26 2.95 -10.63
C GLU A 110 -10.79 1.58 -10.17
N LEU A 111 -11.70 0.59 -10.10
CA LEU A 111 -11.32 -0.76 -9.69
C LEU A 111 -10.49 -1.43 -10.80
N ALA A 112 -9.28 -1.89 -10.47
CA ALA A 112 -8.39 -2.57 -11.40
C ALA A 112 -8.12 -4.00 -10.92
N SER A 113 -8.51 -5.00 -11.71
CA SER A 113 -8.29 -6.42 -11.36
C SER A 113 -6.95 -6.98 -11.82
N ASN A 114 -6.23 -6.25 -12.67
CA ASN A 114 -4.94 -6.65 -13.21
C ASN A 114 -4.15 -5.42 -13.72
N ARG A 115 -2.92 -5.66 -14.19
CA ARG A 115 -2.02 -4.62 -14.70
C ARG A 115 -2.59 -3.85 -15.90
N ALA A 116 -3.24 -4.53 -16.83
CA ALA A 116 -3.84 -3.88 -18.00
C ALA A 116 -5.01 -2.95 -17.63
N ALA A 117 -5.84 -3.37 -16.66
CA ALA A 117 -6.91 -2.53 -16.12
C ALA A 117 -6.36 -1.29 -15.41
N ALA A 118 -5.30 -1.45 -14.60
CA ALA A 118 -4.63 -0.32 -13.94
C ALA A 118 -4.01 0.65 -14.96
N GLU A 119 -3.36 0.15 -16.01
CA GLU A 119 -2.82 0.97 -17.10
C GLU A 119 -3.92 1.77 -17.80
N SER A 120 -5.04 1.11 -18.08
CA SER A 120 -6.22 1.75 -18.68
C SER A 120 -6.78 2.87 -17.79
N ALA A 121 -6.81 2.67 -16.47
CA ALA A 121 -7.24 3.67 -15.50
C ALA A 121 -6.29 4.89 -15.48
N TRP A 122 -4.98 4.65 -15.44
CA TRP A 122 -3.98 5.73 -15.50
C TRP A 122 -4.10 6.56 -16.78
N LEU A 123 -4.28 5.91 -17.94
CA LEU A 123 -4.47 6.60 -19.23
C LEU A 123 -5.74 7.47 -19.26
N ARG A 124 -6.76 7.16 -18.45
CA ARG A 124 -7.96 7.98 -18.26
C ARG A 124 -7.81 9.07 -17.20
N GLY A 125 -6.62 9.22 -16.61
CA GLY A 125 -6.39 10.13 -15.48
C GLY A 125 -7.12 9.69 -14.20
N ARG A 126 -7.42 8.40 -14.06
CA ARG A 126 -8.00 7.80 -12.86
C ARG A 126 -6.91 7.18 -12.00
N VAL A 127 -7.23 6.97 -10.72
CA VAL A 127 -6.34 6.28 -9.78
C VAL A 127 -6.82 4.84 -9.62
N PRO A 128 -6.06 3.82 -10.05
CA PRO A 128 -6.45 2.44 -9.87
C PRO A 128 -6.45 2.07 -8.39
N LEU A 129 -7.60 1.59 -7.93
CA LEU A 129 -7.78 0.83 -6.71
C LEU A 129 -7.69 -0.65 -7.07
N LEU A 130 -6.62 -1.33 -6.66
CA LEU A 130 -6.42 -2.72 -7.00
C LEU A 130 -7.48 -3.59 -6.34
N ASP A 131 -8.19 -4.42 -7.12
CA ASP A 131 -8.95 -5.56 -6.60
C ASP A 131 -7.94 -6.60 -6.10
N LEU A 132 -7.56 -6.44 -4.83
CA LEU A 132 -6.54 -7.24 -4.18
C LEU A 132 -6.83 -8.74 -4.27
N MET A 133 -8.09 -9.17 -4.16
CA MET A 133 -8.44 -10.58 -4.28
C MET A 133 -8.21 -11.09 -5.70
N ALA A 134 -8.71 -10.39 -6.71
CA ALA A 134 -8.50 -10.81 -8.09
C ALA A 134 -7.00 -10.89 -8.44
N PHE A 135 -6.23 -9.89 -8.02
CA PHE A 135 -4.79 -9.85 -8.31
C PHE A 135 -4.02 -10.97 -7.59
N VAL A 136 -4.24 -11.14 -6.28
CA VAL A 136 -3.54 -12.17 -5.48
C VAL A 136 -3.87 -13.57 -5.97
N SER A 137 -5.15 -13.91 -6.18
CA SER A 137 -5.55 -15.23 -6.66
C SER A 137 -4.91 -15.59 -8.01
N ILE A 138 -4.80 -14.62 -8.92
CA ILE A 138 -4.17 -14.81 -10.23
C ILE A 138 -2.67 -15.00 -10.06
N GLU A 139 -1.99 -14.09 -9.36
CA GLU A 139 -0.53 -14.12 -9.23
C GLU A 139 -0.02 -15.33 -8.45
N GLU A 140 -0.73 -15.77 -7.41
CA GLU A 140 -0.39 -16.99 -6.66
C GLU A 140 -0.50 -18.26 -7.52
N SER A 141 -1.42 -18.26 -8.49
CA SER A 141 -1.57 -19.37 -9.44
C SER A 141 -0.40 -19.47 -10.44
N TYR A 142 0.40 -18.41 -10.60
CA TYR A 142 1.56 -18.35 -11.51
C TYR A 142 2.91 -18.41 -10.78
N CYS A 143 2.94 -18.70 -9.48
CA CYS A 143 4.14 -18.58 -8.64
C CYS A 143 5.24 -19.60 -8.98
N GLU A 144 6.21 -19.20 -9.82
CA GLU A 144 7.54 -19.83 -9.94
C GLU A 144 8.67 -19.00 -9.28
N GLN A 145 8.49 -17.70 -9.07
CA GLN A 145 9.59 -16.76 -8.72
C GLN A 145 9.54 -16.15 -7.30
N VAL A 146 8.34 -15.90 -6.76
CA VAL A 146 8.14 -15.44 -5.38
C VAL A 146 7.07 -16.34 -4.79
N ALA A 147 7.34 -16.99 -3.66
CA ALA A 147 6.38 -17.90 -3.05
C ALA A 147 5.06 -17.17 -2.74
N ALA A 148 3.94 -17.88 -2.93
CA ALA A 148 2.63 -17.44 -2.46
C ALA A 148 2.70 -17.12 -0.96
N LEU A 149 1.90 -16.15 -0.52
CA LEU A 149 1.90 -15.79 0.89
C LEU A 149 1.15 -16.87 1.68
N PRO A 150 1.62 -17.25 2.88
CA PRO A 150 0.89 -18.22 3.67
C PRO A 150 -0.45 -17.63 4.11
N HIS A 151 -1.54 -18.35 3.86
CA HIS A 151 -2.86 -18.01 4.36
C HIS A 151 -2.91 -18.29 5.86
N THR A 152 -2.44 -17.32 6.66
CA THR A 152 -2.41 -17.36 8.12
C THR A 152 -2.63 -15.96 8.66
N TRP A 153 -3.05 -15.84 9.92
CA TRP A 153 -3.21 -14.53 10.58
C TRP A 153 -1.91 -13.76 10.81
N ASN A 154 -0.74 -14.36 10.55
CA ASN A 154 0.53 -13.64 10.53
C ASN A 154 0.69 -12.76 9.28
N VAL A 155 -0.10 -12.97 8.23
CA VAL A 155 -0.15 -12.18 7.00
C VAL A 155 -1.42 -11.34 7.02
N THR A 156 -1.28 -10.03 6.85
CA THR A 156 -2.43 -9.12 6.72
C THR A 156 -2.35 -8.30 5.45
N SER A 157 -3.27 -7.35 5.29
CA SER A 157 -3.24 -6.37 4.19
C SER A 157 -1.92 -5.59 4.06
N ASP A 158 -1.11 -5.49 5.12
CA ASP A 158 0.23 -4.88 5.00
C ASP A 158 1.16 -5.78 4.18
N SER A 159 1.33 -7.05 4.57
CA SER A 159 2.13 -8.02 3.81
C SER A 159 1.59 -8.28 2.40
N LEU A 160 0.27 -8.34 2.22
CA LEU A 160 -0.33 -8.46 0.90
C LEU A 160 0.03 -7.26 0.00
N ALA A 161 -0.05 -6.05 0.52
CA ALA A 161 0.30 -4.85 -0.24
C ALA A 161 1.81 -4.76 -0.55
N ALA A 162 2.66 -5.17 0.40
CA ALA A 162 4.10 -5.29 0.18
C ALA A 162 4.41 -6.31 -0.92
N TRP A 163 3.78 -7.48 -0.87
CA TRP A 163 3.93 -8.50 -1.90
C TRP A 163 3.44 -8.01 -3.26
N VAL A 164 2.33 -7.28 -3.33
CA VAL A 164 1.90 -6.61 -4.56
C VAL A 164 2.95 -5.62 -5.04
N ALA A 165 3.54 -4.79 -4.18
CA ALA A 165 4.58 -3.84 -4.58
C ALA A 165 5.80 -4.53 -5.22
N ILE A 166 6.19 -5.70 -4.69
CA ILE A 166 7.26 -6.54 -5.25
C ILE A 166 6.85 -7.14 -6.61
N ARG A 167 5.64 -7.70 -6.69
CA ARG A 167 5.11 -8.32 -7.92
C ARG A 167 4.80 -7.29 -9.02
N TRP A 168 4.57 -6.02 -8.66
CA TRP A 168 4.27 -4.92 -9.58
C TRP A 168 5.52 -4.18 -10.08
N PRO A 169 6.73 -4.70 -9.85
CA PRO A 169 7.97 -3.90 -9.66
C PRO A 169 7.74 -2.41 -9.36
N ALA A 170 7.10 -2.10 -8.24
CA ALA A 170 6.88 -0.71 -7.84
C ALA A 170 8.22 -0.02 -7.52
N SER A 171 8.32 1.27 -7.84
CA SER A 171 9.50 2.08 -7.53
C SER A 171 9.50 2.55 -6.08
N ARG A 172 8.32 2.65 -5.46
CA ARG A 172 8.13 3.06 -4.07
C ARG A 172 6.93 2.35 -3.46
N PHE A 173 6.97 2.14 -2.15
CA PHE A 173 5.86 1.63 -1.35
C PHE A 173 5.54 2.57 -0.19
N VAL A 174 4.29 2.97 -0.01
CA VAL A 174 3.88 3.90 1.05
C VAL A 174 2.78 3.30 1.91
N LEU A 175 3.04 3.18 3.21
CA LEU A 175 2.07 2.77 4.22
C LEU A 175 1.34 4.00 4.76
N LEU A 176 0.06 4.17 4.38
CA LEU A 176 -0.82 5.18 4.95
C LEU A 176 -1.47 4.61 6.22
N LYS A 177 -1.11 5.18 7.36
CA LYS A 177 -1.41 4.64 8.68
C LYS A 177 -2.08 5.68 9.56
N SER A 178 -2.68 5.23 10.66
CA SER A 178 -3.40 6.09 11.60
C SER A 178 -2.59 6.51 12.82
N VAL A 179 -1.31 6.14 12.84
CA VAL A 179 -0.42 6.39 13.97
C VAL A 179 0.88 6.95 13.43
N GLU A 180 1.40 7.94 14.15
CA GLU A 180 2.76 8.43 13.95
C GLU A 180 3.75 7.38 14.45
N LEU A 181 4.88 7.23 13.76
CA LEU A 181 5.99 6.44 14.29
C LEU A 181 6.54 7.16 15.53
N PRO A 182 6.60 6.51 16.70
CA PRO A 182 7.10 7.14 17.91
C PRO A 182 8.55 7.62 17.71
N ASN A 183 8.85 8.88 18.06
CA ASN A 183 10.18 9.49 17.93
C ASN A 183 10.69 9.60 16.47
N LYS A 184 10.51 10.79 15.86
CA LYS A 184 10.94 11.10 14.48
C LYS A 184 12.44 10.99 14.26
N ASP A 185 13.23 11.08 15.33
CA ASP A 185 14.69 11.03 15.27
C ASP A 185 15.21 9.59 15.40
N ALA A 186 14.34 8.63 15.75
CA ALA A 186 14.68 7.21 15.76
C ALA A 186 14.59 6.64 14.34
N ARG A 187 15.65 5.92 13.92
CA ARG A 187 15.60 5.12 12.69
C ARG A 187 14.72 3.89 12.94
N TRP A 188 13.46 3.96 12.53
CA TRP A 188 12.57 2.81 12.50
C TRP A 188 12.98 1.86 11.38
N THR A 189 13.08 0.58 11.71
CA THR A 189 13.22 -0.48 10.71
C THR A 189 11.90 -1.19 10.51
N LEU A 190 11.77 -1.92 9.41
CA LEU A 190 10.60 -2.76 9.16
C LEU A 190 10.41 -3.82 10.25
N GLN A 191 11.50 -4.34 10.82
CA GLN A 191 11.46 -5.27 11.95
C GLN A 191 10.89 -4.61 13.21
N THR A 192 11.40 -3.42 13.60
CA THR A 192 10.91 -2.77 14.82
C THR A 192 9.46 -2.30 14.68
N ALA A 193 9.02 -1.96 13.47
CA ALA A 193 7.60 -1.68 13.20
C ALA A 193 6.71 -2.92 13.38
N ALA A 194 7.18 -4.10 12.95
CA ALA A 194 6.45 -5.36 13.15
C ALA A 194 6.41 -5.76 14.64
N ASP A 195 7.53 -5.63 15.35
CA ASP A 195 7.63 -5.95 16.78
C ASP A 195 6.71 -5.04 17.62
N ALA A 196 6.56 -3.78 17.22
CA ALA A 196 5.63 -2.82 17.83
C ALA A 196 4.16 -3.02 17.40
N GLY A 197 3.87 -3.98 16.51
CA GLY A 197 2.52 -4.29 16.03
C GLY A 197 1.94 -3.26 15.04
N PHE A 198 2.79 -2.43 14.44
CA PHE A 198 2.38 -1.43 13.46
C PHE A 198 2.14 -2.02 12.05
N VAL A 199 2.79 -3.13 11.74
CA VAL A 199 2.56 -4.01 10.59
C VAL A 199 2.50 -5.46 11.06
N ASP A 200 2.06 -6.37 10.20
CA ASP A 200 1.98 -7.78 10.56
C ASP A 200 3.34 -8.48 10.65
N ARG A 201 3.34 -9.65 11.31
CA ARG A 201 4.55 -10.40 11.64
C ARG A 201 5.26 -10.99 10.43
N TYR A 202 4.56 -11.14 9.31
CA TYR A 202 5.15 -11.65 8.08
C TYR A 202 5.89 -10.55 7.30
N PHE A 203 5.51 -9.28 7.50
CA PHE A 203 6.01 -8.14 6.74
C PHE A 203 7.55 -8.06 6.65
N PRO A 204 8.34 -8.24 7.74
CA PRO A 204 9.80 -8.17 7.67
C PRO A 204 10.44 -9.22 6.76
N LYS A 205 9.75 -10.33 6.45
CA LYS A 205 10.27 -11.36 5.54
C LYS A 205 10.29 -10.89 4.09
N LEU A 206 9.53 -9.85 3.75
CA LEU A 206 9.44 -9.27 2.40
C LEU A 206 10.47 -8.15 2.18
N THR A 207 11.07 -7.63 3.26
CA THR A 207 12.04 -6.52 3.24
C THR A 207 13.15 -6.64 2.19
N PRO A 208 13.82 -7.80 2.01
CA PRO A 208 14.94 -7.89 1.05
C PRO A 208 14.55 -7.62 -0.42
N SER A 209 13.27 -7.64 -0.75
CA SER A 209 12.76 -7.42 -2.11
C SER A 209 11.87 -6.18 -2.21
N LEU A 210 11.57 -5.52 -1.09
CA LEU A 210 10.71 -4.35 -1.08
C LEU A 210 11.41 -3.16 -1.76
N PRO A 211 10.68 -2.34 -2.54
CA PRO A 211 11.21 -1.05 -2.96
C PRO A 211 11.34 -0.09 -1.76
N PRO A 212 11.98 1.09 -1.93
CA PRO A 212 12.01 2.14 -0.93
C PRO A 212 10.63 2.34 -0.28
N THR A 213 10.57 2.10 1.03
CA THR A 213 9.33 2.05 1.79
C THR A 213 9.20 3.26 2.69
N PHE A 214 7.99 3.82 2.72
CA PHE A 214 7.68 5.04 3.46
C PHE A 214 6.48 4.85 4.36
N TRP A 215 6.48 5.55 5.49
CA TRP A 215 5.38 5.64 6.45
C TRP A 215 4.72 7.02 6.36
N CYS A 216 3.40 7.06 6.37
CA CYS A 216 2.64 8.30 6.38
C CYS A 216 1.52 8.21 7.43
N ASP A 217 1.59 9.02 8.48
CA ASP A 217 0.47 9.18 9.40
C ASP A 217 -0.57 10.11 8.76
N LEU A 218 -1.66 9.50 8.30
CA LEU A 218 -2.75 10.20 7.63
C LEU A 218 -3.72 10.83 8.62
N ARG A 219 -3.68 10.49 9.92
CA ARG A 219 -4.51 11.16 10.94
C ARG A 219 -3.94 12.50 11.40
N CYS A 220 -2.63 12.70 11.22
CA CYS A 220 -1.99 13.93 11.63
C CYS A 220 -2.56 15.13 10.83
N ASN A 221 -2.89 16.23 11.52
CA ASN A 221 -3.47 17.44 10.91
C ASN A 221 -2.42 18.39 10.34
N THR A 222 -1.15 18.21 10.71
CA THR A 222 -0.02 18.87 10.04
C THR A 222 0.36 18.08 8.79
N ASP A 223 0.89 18.74 7.75
CA ASP A 223 1.36 18.13 6.49
C ASP A 223 1.78 16.67 6.70
N ALA A 224 0.96 15.72 6.24
CA ALA A 224 1.12 14.30 6.55
C ALA A 224 2.57 13.88 6.25
N GLY A 225 3.35 13.65 7.30
CA GLY A 225 4.79 13.50 7.18
C GLY A 225 5.09 12.14 6.58
N ILE A 226 5.56 12.12 5.33
CA ILE A 226 6.08 10.90 4.71
C ILE A 226 7.50 10.71 5.22
N GLN A 227 7.73 9.64 5.95
CA GLN A 227 9.02 9.30 6.55
C GLN A 227 9.56 8.00 5.95
N PRO A 228 10.83 7.93 5.51
CA PRO A 228 11.40 6.68 5.05
C PRO A 228 11.51 5.68 6.21
N LEU A 229 11.23 4.40 5.94
CA LEU A 229 11.58 3.30 6.83
C LEU A 229 12.94 2.76 6.39
N ALA A 230 13.84 2.55 7.36
CA ALA A 230 15.16 1.99 7.09
C ALA A 230 15.08 0.47 6.97
N ASP A 231 15.92 -0.10 6.10
CA ASP A 231 16.20 -1.53 6.06
C ASP A 231 17.39 -1.87 6.98
#